data_AF-A0A8T4YY74-F1
#
_entry.id   AF-A0A8T4YY74-F1
#
_cell.length_a   1.000
_cell.length_b   1.000
_cell.length_c   1.000
_cell.angle_alpha   90.00
_cell.angle_beta   90.00
_cell.angle_gamma   90.00
#
_symmetry.space_group_name_H-M   'P 1'
#
loop_
_entity.id
_entity.type
_entity.pdbx_description
1 polymer ?
#
loop_
_entity_poly.entity_id
_entity_poly.type
_entity_poly.pdbx_seq_one_letter_code
_entity_poly.pdbx_strand_id
1 'polypeptide(L)'
;ETGSGIVPFQYRRSNYVNAIQWGIGLELALMVEDPWRVFLTTDHPNGGPFTAYPRVIAWLMSKKARERTMSKMNRTARRRLDLPGLDREYTLEEISIITRAAPAKSLGLSSKGHLGIGADADVAVYDLDASKNYLEKNPSMIKRTFTEAYLTVKDGKIVSKRGEVTSAPAGRTFYVDCELSPELESDLVRELRMKFRDYYTIEIDNYPILDSFLRSPSRIPCRGEV
;
A
#
# COMPACT_ATOMS: atom_id res chain seq x y z
N GLU A 1 -10.62 -11.09 -20.14
CA GLU A 1 -9.41 -11.28 -19.32
C GLU A 1 -8.77 -9.94 -19.01
N THR A 2 -7.80 -9.43 -19.77
CA THR A 2 -7.30 -8.04 -19.65
C THR A 2 -6.30 -7.73 -20.77
N GLY A 3 -5.85 -6.48 -20.90
CA GLY A 3 -4.66 -6.10 -21.66
C GLY A 3 -3.56 -5.59 -20.72
N SER A 4 -2.31 -5.59 -21.15
CA SER A 4 -1.20 -5.00 -20.38
C SER A 4 -0.24 -4.23 -21.28
N GLY A 5 0.40 -3.20 -20.72
CA GLY A 5 1.38 -2.37 -21.41
C GLY A 5 2.43 -1.86 -20.43
N ILE A 6 3.70 -1.94 -20.82
CA ILE A 6 4.82 -1.54 -19.97
C ILE A 6 5.65 -0.51 -20.73
N VAL A 7 5.75 0.69 -20.17
CA VAL A 7 6.53 1.79 -20.74
C VAL A 7 7.42 2.39 -19.66
N PRO A 8 8.75 2.47 -19.86
CA PRO A 8 9.62 3.18 -18.95
C PRO A 8 9.26 4.67 -18.88
N PHE A 9 9.13 5.21 -17.68
CA PHE A 9 8.81 6.62 -17.46
C PHE A 9 9.77 7.26 -16.45
N GLN A 10 10.22 8.49 -16.74
CA GLN A 10 11.13 9.22 -15.86
C GLN A 10 10.47 10.49 -15.32
N TYR A 11 10.19 10.51 -14.01
CA TYR A 11 9.70 11.71 -13.33
C TYR A 11 10.83 12.73 -13.12
N ARG A 12 10.65 13.95 -13.64
CA ARG A 12 11.62 15.05 -13.52
C ARG A 12 11.00 16.22 -12.78
N ARG A 13 11.60 16.62 -11.65
CA ARG A 13 11.15 17.76 -10.83
C ARG A 13 11.05 19.10 -11.60
N SER A 14 11.83 19.27 -12.66
CA SER A 14 11.83 20.46 -13.52
C SER A 14 10.72 20.44 -14.57
N ASN A 15 10.16 19.27 -14.88
CA ASN A 15 9.01 19.15 -15.77
C ASN A 15 7.74 19.62 -15.04
N TYR A 16 6.95 20.45 -15.72
CA TYR A 16 5.74 21.04 -15.15
C TYR A 16 4.73 19.97 -14.72
N VAL A 17 4.40 19.02 -15.59
CA VAL A 17 3.39 17.99 -15.33
C VAL A 17 3.83 17.09 -14.17
N ASN A 18 5.06 16.61 -14.18
CA ASN A 18 5.58 15.72 -13.14
C ASN A 18 5.62 16.42 -11.76
N ALA A 19 5.91 17.73 -11.76
CA ALA A 19 5.90 18.54 -10.54
C ALA A 19 4.46 18.75 -10.00
N ILE A 20 3.48 18.95 -10.89
CA ILE A 20 2.06 19.02 -10.53
C ILE A 20 1.57 17.69 -9.97
N GLN A 21 1.87 16.55 -10.63
CA GLN A 21 1.49 15.22 -10.16
C GLN A 21 2.00 14.92 -8.74
N TRP A 22 3.26 15.27 -8.46
CA TRP A 22 3.82 15.16 -7.12
C TRP A 22 3.07 16.03 -6.10
N GLY A 23 2.71 17.26 -6.48
CA GLY A 23 1.96 18.18 -5.63
C GLY A 23 0.56 17.67 -5.29
N ILE A 24 -0.20 17.25 -6.31
CA ILE A 24 -1.58 16.73 -6.19
C ILE A 24 -1.64 15.56 -5.21
N GLY A 25 -0.69 14.62 -5.26
CA GLY A 25 -0.68 13.48 -4.35
C GLY A 25 -0.52 13.87 -2.88
N LEU A 26 0.32 14.88 -2.59
CA LEU A 26 0.50 15.39 -1.23
C LEU A 26 -0.66 16.27 -0.79
N GLU A 27 -1.19 17.08 -1.70
CA GLU A 27 -2.39 17.91 -1.49
C GLU A 27 -3.60 17.08 -1.09
N LEU A 28 -3.88 16.00 -1.83
CA LEU A 28 -4.96 15.07 -1.50
C LEU A 28 -4.79 14.52 -0.08
N ALA A 29 -3.61 14.01 0.24
CA ALA A 29 -3.35 13.45 1.57
C ALA A 29 -3.47 14.51 2.68
N LEU A 30 -2.97 15.73 2.46
CA LEU A 30 -2.96 16.78 3.47
C LEU A 30 -4.32 17.49 3.63
N MET A 31 -5.16 17.52 2.58
CA MET A 31 -6.47 18.15 2.63
C MET A 31 -7.58 17.22 3.14
N VAL A 32 -7.46 15.90 2.96
CA VAL A 32 -8.44 14.95 3.51
C VAL A 32 -8.26 14.85 5.02
N GLU A 33 -9.23 15.35 5.79
CA GLU A 33 -9.16 15.39 7.25
C GLU A 33 -9.13 13.99 7.87
N ASP A 34 -9.98 13.08 7.40
CA ASP A 34 -10.11 11.71 7.91
C ASP A 34 -9.03 10.77 7.32
N PRO A 35 -8.01 10.36 8.09
CA PRO A 35 -6.94 9.48 7.59
C PRO A 35 -7.45 8.07 7.24
N TRP A 36 -8.63 7.65 7.70
CA TRP A 36 -9.19 6.34 7.35
C TRP A 36 -9.63 6.23 5.89
N ARG A 37 -9.65 7.35 5.16
CA ARG A 37 -10.03 7.43 3.74
C ARG A 37 -8.82 7.58 2.81
N VAL A 38 -7.61 7.58 3.36
CA VAL A 38 -6.37 7.74 2.60
C VAL A 38 -5.48 6.52 2.82
N PHE A 39 -4.93 6.00 1.72
CA PHE A 39 -3.99 4.88 1.75
C PHE A 39 -2.67 5.30 1.10
N LEU A 40 -1.55 5.14 1.81
CA LEU A 40 -0.25 5.48 1.26
C LEU A 40 0.15 4.47 0.18
N THR A 41 0.13 4.91 -1.08
CA THR A 41 0.59 4.10 -2.21
C THR A 41 1.42 4.94 -3.17
N THR A 42 2.24 4.28 -3.97
CA THR A 42 2.94 4.88 -5.12
C THR A 42 2.56 4.19 -6.41
N ASP A 43 1.49 3.40 -6.38
CA ASP A 43 1.08 2.50 -7.47
C ASP A 43 2.30 1.76 -8.05
N HIS A 44 3.00 1.00 -7.20
CA HIS A 44 4.33 0.50 -7.54
C HIS A 44 4.32 -0.36 -8.82
N PRO A 45 5.19 -0.10 -9.81
CA PRO A 45 6.24 0.93 -9.87
C PRO A 45 5.85 2.25 -10.58
N ASN A 46 4.61 2.39 -11.06
CA ASN A 46 4.11 3.48 -11.91
C ASN A 46 4.38 4.87 -11.33
N GLY A 47 3.91 5.16 -10.12
CA GLY A 47 4.17 6.45 -9.44
C GLY A 47 5.53 6.51 -8.75
N GLY A 48 6.17 5.35 -8.53
CA GLY A 48 7.51 5.22 -7.97
C GLY A 48 7.73 3.89 -7.24
N PRO A 49 8.99 3.56 -6.90
CA PRO A 49 9.30 2.34 -6.17
C PRO A 49 8.73 2.38 -4.74
N PHE A 50 8.22 1.25 -4.21
CA PHE A 50 7.72 1.18 -2.82
C PHE A 50 8.79 1.50 -1.78
N THR A 51 10.08 1.34 -2.13
CA THR A 51 11.22 1.77 -1.31
C THR A 51 11.28 3.29 -1.10
N ALA A 52 10.45 4.07 -1.82
CA ALA A 52 10.28 5.51 -1.63
C ALA A 52 9.25 5.87 -0.54
N TYR A 53 8.49 4.93 0.04
CA TYR A 53 7.53 5.24 1.10
C TYR A 53 8.14 6.06 2.27
N PRO A 54 9.36 5.78 2.77
CA PRO A 54 9.98 6.61 3.81
C PRO A 54 10.18 8.07 3.40
N ARG A 55 10.38 8.33 2.10
CA ARG A 55 10.48 9.69 1.54
C ARG A 55 9.11 10.37 1.50
N VAL A 56 8.06 9.64 1.14
CA VAL A 56 6.69 10.18 1.13
C VAL A 56 6.23 10.48 2.55
N ILE A 57 6.48 9.58 3.50
CA ILE A 57 6.24 9.80 4.93
C ILE A 57 6.95 11.07 5.40
N ALA A 58 8.23 11.27 5.02
CA ALA A 58 8.94 12.51 5.34
C ALA A 58 8.29 13.77 4.76
N TRP A 59 7.67 13.71 3.57
CA TRP A 59 6.92 14.83 3.01
C TRP A 59 5.59 15.09 3.75
N LEU A 60 4.89 14.04 4.19
CA LEU A 60 3.64 14.17 4.94
C LEU A 60 3.88 14.72 6.36
N MET A 61 4.94 14.23 7.02
CA MET A 61 5.27 14.59 8.41
C MET A 61 6.14 15.86 8.54
N SER A 62 6.59 16.48 7.44
CA SER A 62 7.45 17.67 7.54
C SER A 62 7.28 18.63 6.36
N LYS A 63 6.69 19.79 6.64
CA LYS A 63 6.63 20.96 5.75
C LYS A 63 8.02 21.35 5.28
N LYS A 64 9.02 21.32 6.15
CA LYS A 64 10.43 21.58 5.79
C LYS A 64 10.94 20.60 4.73
N ALA A 65 10.53 19.34 4.76
CA ALA A 65 10.85 18.36 3.72
C ALA A 65 10.18 18.71 2.38
N ARG A 66 8.90 19.11 2.43
CA ARG A 66 8.15 19.58 1.26
C ARG A 66 8.81 20.81 0.65
N GLU A 67 9.09 21.84 1.43
CA GLU A 67 9.73 23.09 1.00
C GLU A 67 11.10 22.86 0.34
N ARG A 68 11.94 22.00 0.94
CA ARG A 68 13.23 21.61 0.34
C ARG A 68 13.05 20.98 -1.05
N THR A 69 12.00 20.19 -1.23
CA THR A 69 11.68 19.56 -2.52
C THR A 69 11.12 20.58 -3.50
N MET A 70 10.18 21.40 -3.06
CA MET A 70 9.56 22.48 -3.85
C MET A 70 10.56 23.54 -4.32
N SER A 71 11.60 23.83 -3.53
CA SER A 71 12.66 24.79 -3.92
C SER A 71 13.39 24.39 -5.20
N LYS A 72 13.37 23.10 -5.56
CA LYS A 72 14.03 22.51 -6.73
C LYS A 72 13.05 22.14 -7.84
N MET A 73 11.75 22.42 -7.67
CA MET A 73 10.71 22.07 -8.64
C MET A 73 10.48 23.17 -9.67
N ASN A 74 9.73 22.84 -10.73
CA ASN A 74 9.29 23.83 -11.71
C ASN A 74 8.55 25.02 -11.04
N ARG A 75 9.02 26.26 -11.30
CA ARG A 75 8.47 27.47 -10.66
C ARG A 75 6.99 27.71 -11.01
N THR A 76 6.60 27.41 -12.24
CA THR A 76 5.21 27.57 -12.70
C THR A 76 4.30 26.55 -12.01
N ALA A 77 4.75 25.30 -11.89
CA ALA A 77 4.02 24.27 -11.15
C ALA A 77 3.81 24.67 -9.68
N ARG A 78 4.87 25.17 -9.01
CA ARG A 78 4.78 25.62 -7.62
C ARG A 78 3.72 26.70 -7.38
N ARG A 79 3.48 27.58 -8.36
CA ARG A 79 2.46 28.64 -8.27
C ARG A 79 1.02 28.15 -8.50
N ARG A 80 0.86 26.93 -9.02
CA ARG A 80 -0.43 26.30 -9.33
C ARG A 80 -0.90 25.31 -8.27
N LEU A 81 -0.01 24.98 -7.33
CA LEU A 81 -0.26 24.08 -6.21
C LEU A 81 -0.66 24.91 -4.99
N ASP A 82 -1.59 24.39 -4.21
CA ASP A 82 -1.96 24.87 -2.88
C ASP A 82 -0.98 24.34 -1.81
N LEU A 83 -0.19 23.31 -2.14
CA LEU A 83 0.79 22.68 -1.27
C LEU A 83 1.72 23.66 -0.51
N PRO A 84 2.19 24.80 -1.09
CA PRO A 84 2.99 25.77 -0.34
C PRO A 84 2.25 26.43 0.84
N GLY A 85 0.93 26.51 0.77
CA GLY A 85 0.07 27.05 1.83
C GLY A 85 -0.41 26.01 2.85
N LEU A 86 -0.14 24.72 2.62
CA LEU A 86 -0.54 23.65 3.54
C LEU A 86 0.49 23.48 4.67
N ASP A 87 0.10 23.92 5.86
CA ASP A 87 0.89 23.81 7.09
C ASP A 87 0.72 22.48 7.83
N ARG A 88 -0.32 21.71 7.50
CA ARG A 88 -0.59 20.41 8.14
C ARG A 88 0.62 19.47 8.02
N GLU A 89 0.93 18.80 9.11
CA GLU A 89 1.92 17.73 9.18
C GLU A 89 1.26 16.50 9.80
N TYR A 90 1.49 15.34 9.18
CA TYR A 90 0.95 14.08 9.69
C TYR A 90 1.65 13.67 10.99
N THR A 91 0.86 13.20 11.94
CA THR A 91 1.32 12.54 13.17
C THR A 91 1.76 11.09 12.91
N LEU A 92 2.48 10.49 13.86
CA LEU A 92 2.80 9.05 13.80
C LEU A 92 1.55 8.17 13.79
N GLU A 93 0.48 8.62 14.45
CA GLU A 93 -0.82 7.94 14.45
C GLU A 93 -1.43 7.96 13.05
N GLU A 94 -1.56 9.12 12.42
CA GLU A 94 -2.07 9.21 11.04
C GLU A 94 -1.23 8.40 10.06
N ILE A 95 0.11 8.41 10.21
CA ILE A 95 0.99 7.55 9.42
C ILE A 95 0.65 6.09 9.64
N SER A 96 0.46 5.64 10.89
CA SER A 96 0.08 4.26 11.21
C SER A 96 -1.28 3.88 10.62
N ILE A 97 -2.23 4.81 10.60
CA ILE A 97 -3.55 4.62 9.99
C ILE A 97 -3.43 4.38 8.48
N ILE A 98 -2.86 5.33 7.72
CA ILE A 98 -2.85 5.29 6.25
C ILE A 98 -1.99 4.16 5.67
N THR A 99 -1.11 3.57 6.48
CA THR A 99 -0.16 2.53 6.04
C THR A 99 -0.51 1.13 6.55
N ARG A 100 -1.23 1.01 7.67
CA ARG A 100 -1.52 -0.29 8.32
C ARG A 100 -3.02 -0.45 8.59
N ALA A 101 -3.59 0.38 9.46
CA ALA A 101 -4.93 0.15 9.98
C ALA A 101 -6.03 0.34 8.92
N ALA A 102 -6.00 1.45 8.18
CA ALA A 102 -6.99 1.73 7.16
C ALA A 102 -6.92 0.73 5.98
N PRO A 103 -5.74 0.40 5.42
CA PRO A 103 -5.65 -0.66 4.41
C PRO A 103 -6.18 -2.02 4.89
N ALA A 104 -5.82 -2.47 6.10
CA ALA A 104 -6.28 -3.74 6.64
C ALA A 104 -7.80 -3.79 6.82
N LYS A 105 -8.37 -2.71 7.37
CA LYS A 105 -9.83 -2.56 7.53
C LYS A 105 -10.55 -2.56 6.19
N SER A 106 -10.04 -1.82 5.20
CA SER A 106 -10.63 -1.77 3.86
C SER A 106 -10.61 -3.11 3.13
N LEU A 107 -9.64 -3.98 3.44
CA LEU A 107 -9.52 -5.32 2.89
C LEU A 107 -10.28 -6.39 3.70
N GLY A 108 -10.96 -6.01 4.79
CA GLY A 108 -11.67 -6.96 5.66
C GLY A 108 -10.76 -7.86 6.50
N LEU A 109 -9.48 -7.52 6.65
CA LEU A 109 -8.49 -8.33 7.35
C LEU A 109 -8.51 -8.03 8.86
N SER A 110 -9.44 -8.66 9.58
CA SER A 110 -9.68 -8.41 11.01
C SER A 110 -8.50 -8.74 11.93
N SER A 111 -7.57 -9.62 11.52
CA SER A 111 -6.36 -9.95 12.28
C SER A 111 -5.15 -9.07 11.96
N LYS A 112 -5.29 -8.10 11.04
CA LYS A 112 -4.19 -7.27 10.51
C LYS A 112 -4.37 -5.80 10.85
N GLY A 113 -3.26 -5.07 10.84
CA GLY A 113 -3.27 -3.60 10.95
C GLY A 113 -3.49 -3.05 12.36
N HIS A 114 -3.51 -3.90 13.39
CA HIS A 114 -3.58 -3.50 14.80
C HIS A 114 -2.70 -4.38 15.70
N LEU A 115 -2.49 -3.96 16.95
CA LEU A 115 -1.70 -4.68 17.97
C LEU A 115 -2.54 -5.20 19.15
N GLY A 116 -3.87 -5.08 19.06
CA GLY A 116 -4.81 -5.63 20.06
C GLY A 116 -4.80 -7.16 20.13
N ILE A 117 -5.36 -7.70 21.22
CA ILE A 117 -5.52 -9.15 21.42
C ILE A 117 -6.28 -9.76 20.24
N GLY A 118 -5.76 -10.87 19.69
CA GLY A 118 -6.31 -11.54 18.51
C GLY A 118 -5.68 -11.13 17.18
N ALA A 119 -4.83 -10.10 17.15
CA ALA A 119 -4.03 -9.76 15.97
C ALA A 119 -2.98 -10.86 15.68
N ASP A 120 -2.65 -10.99 14.40
CA ASP A 120 -1.42 -11.69 14.02
C ASP A 120 -0.21 -10.93 14.57
N ALA A 121 0.81 -11.66 15.05
CA ALA A 121 2.04 -11.09 15.59
C ALA A 121 2.98 -10.56 14.48
N ASP A 122 2.46 -9.60 13.70
CA ASP A 122 3.12 -8.86 12.63
C ASP A 122 3.45 -7.44 13.13
N VAL A 123 4.71 -7.22 13.52
CA VAL A 123 5.12 -6.01 14.25
C VAL A 123 6.36 -5.39 13.60
N ALA A 124 6.30 -4.09 13.33
CA ALA A 124 7.47 -3.30 12.94
C ALA A 124 7.86 -2.37 14.09
N VAL A 125 9.09 -2.49 14.57
CA VAL A 125 9.65 -1.62 15.60
C VAL A 125 10.64 -0.67 14.95
N TYR A 126 10.45 0.62 15.18
CA TYR A 126 11.33 1.67 14.68
C TYR A 126 12.11 2.27 15.83
N ASP A 127 13.43 2.47 15.63
CA ASP A 127 14.30 3.14 16.61
C ASP A 127 14.02 4.64 16.57
N LEU A 128 13.06 5.05 17.38
CA LEU A 128 12.57 6.40 17.48
C LEU A 128 12.26 6.74 18.93
N ASP A 129 12.74 7.90 19.36
CA ASP A 129 12.30 8.49 20.62
C ASP A 129 11.05 9.35 20.40
N ALA A 130 9.88 8.78 20.68
CA ALA A 130 8.59 9.45 20.53
C ALA A 130 8.36 10.57 21.56
N SER A 131 9.13 10.62 22.66
CA SER A 131 9.03 11.69 23.67
C SER A 131 9.67 13.00 23.23
N LYS A 132 10.40 12.96 22.11
CA LYS A 132 11.22 14.03 21.58
C LYS A 132 10.55 14.64 20.35
N ASN A 133 9.96 15.83 20.50
CA ASN A 133 9.27 16.63 19.45
C ASN A 133 10.20 17.14 18.31
N TYR A 134 11.12 16.33 17.80
CA TYR A 134 12.11 16.74 16.80
C TYR A 134 11.89 16.15 15.42
N LEU A 135 10.91 15.25 15.21
CA LEU A 135 10.75 14.58 13.91
C LEU A 135 10.38 15.55 12.79
N GLU A 136 9.39 16.40 13.00
CA GLU A 136 8.94 17.45 12.06
C GLU A 136 10.11 18.36 11.63
N LYS A 137 11.02 18.65 12.57
CA LYS A 137 12.20 19.50 12.36
C LYS A 137 13.35 18.78 11.63
N ASN A 138 13.33 17.45 11.60
CA ASN A 138 14.40 16.59 11.07
C ASN A 138 13.90 15.59 10.00
N PRO A 139 13.62 16.06 8.77
CA PRO A 139 13.24 15.19 7.64
C PRO A 139 14.17 13.99 7.38
N SER A 140 15.47 14.17 7.59
CA SER A 140 16.48 13.11 7.40
C SER A 140 16.32 11.99 8.42
N MET A 141 15.93 12.32 9.66
CA MET A 141 15.64 11.35 10.70
C MET A 141 14.41 10.53 10.35
N ILE A 142 13.29 11.18 10.00
CA ILE A 142 12.06 10.50 9.55
C ILE A 142 12.37 9.49 8.45
N LYS A 143 13.06 9.94 7.39
CA LYS A 143 13.40 9.07 6.27
C LYS A 143 14.25 7.88 6.71
N ARG A 144 15.31 8.10 7.52
CA ARG A 144 16.19 7.03 8.01
C ARG A 144 15.40 6.01 8.84
N THR A 145 14.64 6.50 9.82
CA THR A 145 13.82 5.67 10.71
C THR A 145 12.88 4.75 9.94
N PHE A 146 12.15 5.27 8.95
CA PHE A 146 11.20 4.44 8.18
C PHE A 146 11.85 3.60 7.07
N THR A 147 13.11 3.88 6.70
CA THR A 147 13.85 3.06 5.72
C THR A 147 14.34 1.76 6.35
N GLU A 148 14.80 1.83 7.60
CA GLU A 148 15.38 0.69 8.32
C GLU A 148 14.66 0.49 9.65
N ALA A 149 13.76 -0.50 9.69
CA ALA A 149 13.17 -0.92 10.95
C ALA A 149 14.24 -1.52 11.88
N TYR A 150 14.14 -1.23 13.17
CA TYR A 150 14.99 -1.84 14.18
C TYR A 150 14.70 -3.34 14.31
N LEU A 151 13.42 -3.71 14.27
CA LEU A 151 12.97 -5.09 14.31
C LEU A 151 11.74 -5.24 13.40
N THR A 152 11.67 -6.34 12.66
CA THR A 152 10.43 -6.77 12.00
C THR A 152 10.12 -8.19 12.44
N VAL A 153 8.91 -8.37 12.96
CA VAL A 153 8.35 -9.65 13.40
C VAL A 153 7.23 -10.02 12.42
N LYS A 154 7.23 -11.26 11.96
CA LYS A 154 6.20 -11.85 11.11
C LYS A 154 5.73 -13.14 11.75
N ASP A 155 4.42 -13.25 12.01
CA ASP A 155 3.78 -14.39 12.68
C ASP A 155 4.56 -14.84 13.93
N GLY A 156 5.00 -13.88 14.75
CA GLY A 156 5.72 -14.11 16.01
C GLY A 156 7.22 -14.41 15.87
N LYS A 157 7.78 -14.43 14.66
CA LYS A 157 9.20 -14.69 14.40
C LYS A 157 9.93 -13.45 13.92
N ILE A 158 11.14 -13.22 14.42
CA ILE A 158 11.99 -12.12 13.95
C ILE A 158 12.50 -12.44 12.53
N VAL A 159 12.09 -11.62 11.56
CA VAL A 159 12.47 -11.74 10.14
C VAL A 159 13.51 -10.72 9.71
N SER A 160 13.61 -9.60 10.42
CA SER A 160 14.66 -8.61 10.18
C SER A 160 15.05 -7.90 11.48
N LYS A 161 16.33 -7.52 11.58
CA LYS A 161 16.87 -6.71 12.67
C LYS A 161 17.83 -5.67 12.09
N ARG A 162 17.62 -4.39 12.44
CA ARG A 162 18.42 -3.23 11.97
C ARG A 162 18.58 -3.19 10.45
N GLY A 163 17.49 -3.40 9.71
CA GLY A 163 17.49 -3.40 8.24
C GLY A 163 18.03 -4.67 7.58
N GLU A 164 18.64 -5.60 8.31
CA GLU A 164 19.12 -6.87 7.76
C GLU A 164 18.04 -7.95 7.87
N VAL A 165 17.80 -8.67 6.78
CA VAL A 165 16.86 -9.80 6.76
C VAL A 165 17.54 -11.01 7.37
N THR A 166 17.00 -11.51 8.48
CA THR A 166 17.52 -12.67 9.22
C THR A 166 16.77 -13.95 8.89
N SER A 167 15.53 -13.87 8.43
CA SER A 167 14.77 -15.02 7.94
C SER A 167 13.70 -14.60 6.91
N ALA A 168 13.37 -15.51 5.99
CA ALA A 168 12.38 -15.29 4.94
C ALA A 168 11.34 -16.44 4.92
N PRO A 169 10.46 -16.51 5.93
CA PRO A 169 9.43 -17.55 5.97
C PRO A 169 8.43 -17.39 4.81
N ALA A 170 7.79 -18.49 4.44
CA ALA A 170 6.66 -18.48 3.53
C ALA A 170 5.51 -17.63 4.08
N GLY A 171 4.99 -16.70 3.28
CA GLY A 171 3.73 -16.01 3.59
C GLY A 171 2.51 -16.91 3.40
N ARG A 172 1.35 -16.38 3.81
CA ARG A 172 0.03 -16.95 3.52
C ARG A 172 -0.55 -16.34 2.24
N THR A 173 -1.27 -17.13 1.45
CA THR A 173 -2.05 -16.64 0.31
C THR A 173 -3.51 -16.51 0.72
N PHE A 174 -3.99 -15.28 0.83
CA PHE A 174 -5.39 -14.99 1.12
C PHE A 174 -6.22 -15.05 -0.17
N TYR A 175 -7.37 -15.72 -0.10
CA TYR A 175 -8.36 -15.72 -1.19
C TYR A 175 -9.77 -15.78 -0.63
N VAL A 176 -10.71 -15.27 -1.41
CA VAL A 176 -12.13 -15.30 -1.06
C VAL A 176 -12.73 -16.62 -1.51
N ASP A 177 -13.40 -17.29 -0.59
CA ASP A 177 -14.12 -18.54 -0.83
C ASP A 177 -15.62 -18.22 -0.80
N CYS A 178 -16.21 -18.10 -2.00
CA CYS A 178 -17.58 -17.64 -2.18
C CYS A 178 -18.53 -18.82 -2.32
N GLU A 179 -19.42 -19.01 -1.35
CA GLU A 179 -20.50 -20.00 -1.45
C GLU A 179 -21.65 -19.45 -2.30
N LEU A 180 -22.00 -20.16 -3.38
CA LEU A 180 -23.13 -19.86 -4.27
C LEU A 180 -24.30 -20.84 -4.03
N SER A 181 -25.51 -20.48 -4.45
CA SER A 181 -26.60 -21.46 -4.51
C SER A 181 -26.33 -22.50 -5.60
N PRO A 182 -26.75 -23.77 -5.44
CA PRO A 182 -26.53 -24.81 -6.43
C PRO A 182 -27.08 -24.45 -7.82
N GLU A 183 -28.21 -23.74 -7.87
CA GLU A 183 -28.83 -23.31 -9.12
C GLU A 183 -27.94 -22.29 -9.86
N LEU A 184 -27.44 -21.29 -9.14
CA LEU A 184 -26.59 -20.25 -9.71
C LEU A 184 -25.24 -20.81 -10.17
N GLU A 185 -24.64 -21.69 -9.37
CA GLU A 185 -23.38 -22.35 -9.71
C GLU A 185 -23.54 -23.19 -11.00
N SER A 186 -24.61 -23.99 -11.10
CA SER A 186 -24.88 -24.79 -12.29
C SER A 186 -25.08 -23.94 -13.53
N ASP A 187 -25.87 -22.86 -13.43
CA ASP A 187 -26.11 -21.94 -14.55
C ASP A 187 -24.82 -21.23 -14.99
N LEU A 188 -24.00 -20.78 -14.05
CA LEU A 188 -22.71 -20.16 -14.30
C LEU A 188 -21.75 -21.13 -15.00
N VAL A 189 -21.60 -22.36 -14.50
CA VAL A 189 -20.73 -23.37 -15.09
C VAL A 189 -21.16 -23.70 -16.51
N ARG A 190 -22.47 -23.82 -16.77
CA ARG A 190 -23.00 -24.05 -18.12
C ARG A 190 -22.65 -22.89 -19.06
N GLU A 191 -22.86 -21.65 -18.63
CA GLU A 191 -22.52 -20.48 -19.45
C GLU A 191 -21.02 -20.38 -19.73
N LEU A 192 -20.18 -20.54 -18.71
CA LEU A 192 -18.73 -20.52 -18.86
C LEU A 192 -18.25 -21.60 -19.83
N ARG A 193 -18.77 -22.84 -19.74
CA ARG A 193 -18.42 -23.93 -20.67
C ARG A 193 -18.72 -23.56 -22.13
N MET A 194 -19.87 -22.93 -22.39
CA MET A 194 -20.20 -22.46 -23.75
C MET A 194 -19.25 -21.35 -24.21
N LYS A 195 -19.00 -20.34 -23.38
CA LYS A 195 -18.11 -19.22 -23.72
C LYS A 195 -16.67 -19.66 -23.96
N PHE A 196 -16.17 -20.61 -23.16
CA PHE A 196 -14.82 -21.17 -23.35
C PHE A 196 -14.70 -21.90 -24.68
N ARG A 197 -15.69 -22.71 -25.05
CA ARG A 197 -15.69 -23.42 -26.34
C ARG A 197 -15.70 -22.46 -27.53
N ASP A 198 -16.49 -21.39 -27.46
CA ASP A 198 -16.69 -20.49 -28.59
C ASP A 198 -15.57 -19.45 -28.74
N TYR A 199 -14.94 -19.04 -27.64
CA TYR A 199 -14.09 -17.84 -27.61
C TYR A 199 -12.71 -18.01 -26.97
N TYR A 200 -12.45 -19.08 -26.20
CA TYR A 200 -11.15 -19.28 -25.55
C TYR A 200 -10.23 -20.20 -26.36
N THR A 201 -8.94 -20.10 -26.07
CA THR A 201 -7.87 -20.89 -26.70
C THR A 201 -7.42 -22.07 -25.85
N ILE A 202 -8.04 -22.29 -24.68
CA ILE A 202 -7.77 -23.39 -23.77
C ILE A 202 -9.09 -24.02 -23.28
N GLU A 203 -9.03 -25.29 -22.90
CA GLU A 203 -10.15 -25.98 -22.27
C GLU A 203 -10.40 -25.45 -20.85
N ILE A 204 -11.67 -25.30 -20.50
CA ILE A 204 -12.10 -24.76 -19.20
C ILE A 204 -11.56 -25.57 -18.03
N ASP A 205 -11.41 -26.89 -18.16
CA ASP A 205 -10.93 -27.75 -17.07
C ASP A 205 -9.44 -27.49 -16.73
N ASN A 206 -8.70 -26.81 -17.63
CA ASN A 206 -7.30 -26.39 -17.41
C ASN A 206 -7.16 -24.93 -16.93
N TYR A 207 -8.26 -24.19 -16.83
CA TYR A 207 -8.25 -22.77 -16.45
C TYR A 207 -8.15 -22.52 -14.92
N PRO A 208 -8.83 -23.29 -14.05
CA PRO A 208 -8.75 -23.10 -12.60
C PRO A 208 -7.34 -23.32 -12.03
N ILE A 209 -6.97 -22.50 -11.06
CA ILE A 209 -5.75 -22.69 -10.28
C ILE A 209 -6.02 -23.74 -9.20
N LEU A 210 -5.26 -24.83 -9.20
CA LEU A 210 -5.39 -25.90 -8.19
C LEU A 210 -4.82 -25.47 -6.83
N ASP A 211 -5.38 -26.01 -5.75
CA ASP A 211 -4.92 -25.76 -4.37
C ASP A 211 -3.43 -26.07 -4.16
N SER A 212 -2.86 -26.99 -4.94
CA SER A 212 -1.43 -27.34 -4.88
C SER A 212 -0.50 -26.19 -5.29
N PHE A 213 -0.99 -25.20 -6.04
CA PHE A 213 -0.26 -23.99 -6.39
C PHE A 213 -0.32 -22.92 -5.27
N LEU A 214 -1.23 -23.05 -4.31
CA LEU A 214 -1.40 -22.10 -3.22
C LEU A 214 -0.47 -22.46 -2.05
N ARG A 215 0.51 -21.59 -1.80
CA ARG A 215 1.37 -21.71 -0.63
C ARG A 215 0.65 -21.19 0.61
N SER A 216 0.51 -22.04 1.63
CA SER A 216 -0.13 -21.70 2.92
C SER A 216 -1.48 -20.96 2.74
N PRO A 217 -2.48 -21.61 2.13
CA PRO A 217 -3.76 -20.98 1.80
C PRO A 217 -4.48 -20.47 3.06
N SER A 218 -5.06 -19.27 2.96
CA SER A 218 -5.87 -18.65 4.02
C SER A 218 -7.21 -18.22 3.42
N ARG A 219 -8.23 -19.05 3.65
CA ARG A 219 -9.59 -18.85 3.14
C ARG A 219 -10.30 -17.72 3.87
N ILE A 220 -10.94 -16.83 3.12
CA ILE A 220 -11.86 -15.80 3.65
C ILE A 220 -13.26 -16.16 3.13
N PRO A 221 -14.14 -16.73 3.98
CA PRO A 221 -15.46 -17.13 3.53
C PRO A 221 -16.33 -15.91 3.23
N CYS A 222 -17.08 -15.96 2.13
CA CYS A 222 -18.16 -15.04 1.86
C CYS A 222 -19.36 -15.77 1.24
N ARG A 223 -20.55 -15.17 1.33
CA ARG A 223 -21.74 -15.68 0.65
C ARG A 223 -22.01 -14.83 -0.58
N GLY A 224 -22.22 -15.49 -1.71
CA GLY A 224 -22.73 -14.82 -2.91
C GLY A 224 -24.22 -14.59 -2.74
N GLU A 225 -24.61 -13.37 -2.36
CA GLU A 225 -26.00 -12.94 -2.42
C GLU A 225 -26.28 -12.38 -3.82
N VAL A 226 -27.38 -12.83 -4.44
CA VAL A 226 -27.93 -12.26 -5.68
C VAL A 226 -28.98 -11.21 -5.32
#